data_AF-A0AB34AI29-F1
#
_entry.id   AF-A0AB34AI29-F1
#
_cell.length_a   1.000
_cell.length_b   1.000
_cell.length_c   1.000
_cell.angle_alpha   90.00
_cell.angle_beta   90.00
_cell.angle_gamma   90.00
#
_symmetry.space_group_name_H-M   'P 1'
#
loop_
_entity.id
_entity.type
_entity.pdbx_description
1 polymer ?
#
loop_
_entity_poly.entity_id
_entity_poly.type
_entity_poly.pdbx_seq_one_letter_code
_entity_poly.pdbx_strand_id
1 'polypeptide(L)'
;MYNLEFHQLAQRINQLLNLIETYKFAIVTQNKKKAQYKQDIQQFIKDELIVFSDISLQRFSLPHYNYYQFLLIHDTNPIEELTIGNTIKYLDTLQNQLLETQRLLQAFL
;
A
#
# COMPACT_ATOMS: atom_id res chain seq x y z
N MET A 1 16.68 12.87 -13.14
CA MET A 1 15.23 12.57 -13.31
C MET A 1 14.83 11.22 -12.73
N TYR A 2 15.63 10.14 -12.89
CA TYR A 2 15.34 8.82 -12.29
C TYR A 2 15.12 8.84 -10.76
N ASN A 3 15.94 9.58 -9.99
CA ASN A 3 15.82 9.60 -8.52
C ASN A 3 14.50 10.22 -8.02
N LEU A 4 13.89 11.15 -8.77
CA LEU A 4 12.64 11.79 -8.36
C LEU A 4 11.48 10.79 -8.39
N GLU A 5 11.43 9.92 -9.40
CA GLU A 5 10.41 8.88 -9.55
C GLU A 5 10.51 7.86 -8.38
N PHE A 6 11.73 7.44 -8.03
CA PHE A 6 11.96 6.59 -6.86
C PHE A 6 11.58 7.28 -5.54
N HIS A 7 11.87 8.57 -5.37
CA HIS A 7 11.45 9.32 -4.19
C HIS A 7 9.92 9.44 -4.09
N GLN A 8 9.24 9.65 -5.22
CA GLN A 8 7.79 9.70 -5.28
C GLN A 8 7.17 8.34 -4.94
N LEU A 9 7.74 7.24 -5.46
CA LEU A 9 7.30 5.90 -5.10
C LEU A 9 7.54 5.60 -3.61
N ALA A 10 8.70 5.97 -3.05
CA ALA A 10 8.95 5.86 -1.61
C ALA A 10 7.90 6.61 -0.78
N GLN A 11 7.54 7.85 -1.17
CA GLN A 11 6.53 8.60 -0.45
C GLN A 11 5.15 7.94 -0.52
N ARG A 12 4.75 7.43 -1.69
CA ARG A 12 3.48 6.72 -1.87
C ARG A 12 3.43 5.45 -1.03
N ILE A 13 4.49 4.64 -1.02
CA ILE A 13 4.60 3.45 -0.16
C ILE A 13 4.47 3.83 1.33
N ASN A 14 5.15 4.89 1.78
CA ASN A 14 5.05 5.35 3.17
C ASN A 14 3.64 5.84 3.53
N GLN A 15 2.94 6.52 2.61
CA GLN A 15 1.55 6.92 2.81
C GLN A 15 0.65 5.70 2.98
N LEU A 16 0.79 4.69 2.12
CA LEU A 16 0.02 3.46 2.23
C LEU A 16 0.32 2.69 3.53
N LEU A 17 1.59 2.61 3.94
CA LEU A 17 1.99 2.04 5.23
C LEU A 17 1.30 2.74 6.40
N ASN A 18 1.28 4.08 6.39
CA ASN A 18 0.65 4.87 7.44
C ASN A 18 -0.88 4.66 7.49
N LEU A 19 -1.54 4.53 6.33
CA LEU A 19 -2.97 4.20 6.26
C LEU A 19 -3.26 2.80 6.83
N ILE A 20 -2.43 1.81 6.51
CA ILE A 20 -2.53 0.45 7.04
C ILE A 20 -2.29 0.44 8.55
N GLU A 21 -1.31 1.19 9.05
CA GLU A 21 -1.01 1.30 10.48
C GLU A 21 -2.18 1.97 11.23
N THR A 22 -2.74 3.04 10.67
CA THR A 22 -3.93 3.72 11.21
C THR A 22 -5.12 2.77 11.29
N TYR A 23 -5.34 1.96 10.25
CA TYR A 23 -6.40 0.96 10.25
C TYR A 23 -6.14 -0.16 11.26
N LYS A 24 -4.91 -0.65 11.38
CA LYS A 24 -4.48 -1.62 12.40
C LYS A 24 -4.77 -1.09 13.81
N PHE A 25 -4.41 0.16 14.08
CA PHE A 25 -4.70 0.81 15.35
C PHE A 25 -6.20 0.95 15.60
N ALA A 26 -6.98 1.31 14.58
CA ALA A 26 -8.44 1.42 14.67
C ALA A 26 -9.12 0.07 14.96
N ILE A 27 -8.58 -1.04 14.44
CA ILE A 27 -9.08 -2.39 14.75
C ILE A 27 -8.77 -2.75 16.21
N VAL A 28 -7.53 -2.54 16.66
CA VAL A 28 -7.10 -2.86 18.03
C VAL A 28 -7.88 -2.06 19.05
N THR A 29 -8.14 -0.78 18.77
CA THR A 29 -8.89 0.12 19.65
C THR A 29 -10.41 0.02 19.51
N GLN A 30 -10.92 -0.88 18.65
CA GLN A 30 -12.34 -0.98 18.28
C GLN A 30 -12.96 0.39 17.90
N ASN A 31 -12.16 1.22 17.22
CA ASN A 31 -12.56 2.55 16.83
C ASN A 31 -13.75 2.48 15.86
N LYS A 32 -14.78 3.30 16.11
CA LYS A 32 -15.96 3.41 15.26
C LYS A 32 -15.63 3.80 13.81
N LYS A 33 -14.48 4.44 13.58
CA LYS A 33 -13.99 4.85 12.26
C LYS A 33 -13.21 3.75 11.51
N LYS A 34 -13.11 2.52 12.02
CA LYS A 34 -12.40 1.42 11.31
C LYS A 34 -12.89 1.20 9.88
N ALA A 35 -14.20 1.29 9.63
CA ALA A 35 -14.78 1.17 8.30
C ALA A 35 -14.33 2.31 7.38
N GLN A 36 -14.22 3.53 7.92
CA GLN A 36 -13.69 4.69 7.18
C GLN A 36 -12.22 4.46 6.80
N TYR A 37 -11.38 4.02 7.72
CA TYR A 37 -9.96 3.77 7.42
C TYR A 37 -9.76 2.64 6.40
N LYS A 38 -10.61 1.60 6.43
CA LYS A 38 -10.64 0.58 5.38
C LYS A 38 -10.97 1.19 4.02
N GLN A 39 -11.98 2.05 3.95
CA GLN A 39 -12.33 2.75 2.71
C GLN A 39 -11.21 3.69 2.25
N ASP A 40 -10.52 4.35 3.17
CA ASP A 40 -9.39 5.24 2.87
C ASP A 40 -8.25 4.48 2.18
N ILE A 41 -7.87 3.30 2.69
CA ILE A 41 -6.86 2.42 2.07
C ILE A 41 -7.32 2.01 0.66
N GLN A 42 -8.57 1.60 0.51
CA GLN A 42 -9.11 1.15 -0.78
C GLN A 42 -9.19 2.29 -1.80
N GLN A 43 -9.57 3.49 -1.35
CA GLN A 43 -9.60 4.68 -2.19
C GLN A 43 -8.19 5.08 -2.61
N PHE A 44 -7.22 5.03 -1.70
CA PHE A 44 -5.82 5.28 -2.00
C PHE A 44 -5.28 4.30 -3.05
N ILE A 45 -5.53 3.00 -2.89
CA ILE A 45 -5.11 1.98 -3.87
C ILE A 45 -5.70 2.26 -5.26
N LYS A 46 -6.96 2.65 -5.34
CA LYS A 46 -7.61 3.00 -6.61
C LYS A 46 -7.02 4.24 -7.26
N ASP A 47 -6.79 5.29 -6.47
CA ASP A 47 -6.19 6.53 -6.97
C ASP A 47 -4.77 6.27 -7.50
N GLU A 48 -3.98 5.49 -6.76
CA GLU A 48 -2.66 5.05 -7.19
C GLU A 48 -2.71 4.26 -8.50
N LEU A 49 -3.62 3.29 -8.63
CA LEU A 49 -3.78 2.54 -9.88
C LEU A 49 -4.15 3.42 -11.07
N ILE A 50 -4.98 4.45 -10.88
CA ILE A 50 -5.30 5.43 -11.93
C ILE A 50 -4.04 6.19 -12.34
N VAL A 51 -3.26 6.66 -11.36
CA VAL A 51 -1.99 7.36 -11.63
C VAL A 51 -1.02 6.44 -12.39
N PHE A 52 -0.90 5.18 -11.99
CA PHE A 52 -0.05 4.20 -12.69
C PHE A 52 -0.58 3.80 -14.08
N SER A 53 -1.89 3.88 -14.31
CA SER A 53 -2.49 3.62 -15.62
C SER A 53 -2.28 4.79 -16.60
N ASP A 54 -2.15 6.02 -16.10
CA ASP A 54 -1.89 7.22 -16.90
C ASP A 54 -0.39 7.36 -17.26
N ILE A 55 0.49 6.91 -16.36
CA ILE A 55 1.94 6.89 -16.59
C ILE A 55 2.28 5.76 -17.57
N SER A 56 2.58 6.11 -18.82
CA SER A 56 3.07 5.17 -19.85
C SER A 56 4.20 4.28 -19.29
N LEU A 57 3.88 2.99 -19.16
CA LEU A 57 4.60 1.85 -18.56
C LEU A 57 6.05 1.58 -19.01
N GLN A 58 6.73 2.51 -19.68
CA GLN A 58 8.01 2.26 -20.35
C GLN A 58 9.23 2.23 -19.40
N ARG A 59 9.05 2.49 -18.09
CA ARG A 59 10.15 2.53 -17.09
C ARG A 59 9.80 1.93 -15.73
N PHE A 60 9.00 0.87 -15.68
CA PHE A 60 8.77 0.15 -14.41
C PHE A 60 10.05 -0.58 -13.99
N SER A 61 10.85 0.04 -13.14
CA SER A 61 11.90 -0.68 -12.42
C SER A 61 11.26 -1.73 -11.51
N LEU A 62 12.03 -2.74 -11.11
CA LEU A 62 11.58 -3.82 -10.22
C LEU A 62 10.70 -3.35 -9.02
N PRO A 63 11.08 -2.30 -8.25
CA PRO A 63 10.23 -1.83 -7.15
C PRO A 63 8.89 -1.21 -7.59
N HIS A 64 8.84 -0.53 -8.75
CA HIS A 64 7.57 -0.02 -9.28
C HIS A 64 6.65 -1.17 -9.68
N TYR A 65 7.19 -2.22 -10.31
CA TYR A 65 6.40 -3.37 -10.71
C TYR A 65 5.86 -4.12 -9.48
N ASN A 66 6.69 -4.34 -8.47
CA ASN A 66 6.26 -5.00 -7.23
C ASN A 66 5.16 -4.21 -6.52
N TYR A 67 5.31 -2.89 -6.43
CA TYR A 67 4.28 -2.03 -5.84
C TYR A 67 2.99 -2.04 -6.65
N TYR A 68 3.06 -1.94 -7.98
CA TYR A 68 1.88 -2.00 -8.83
C TYR A 68 1.15 -3.35 -8.77
N GLN A 69 1.89 -4.46 -8.74
CA GLN A 69 1.31 -5.78 -8.53
C GLN A 69 0.62 -5.89 -7.18
N PHE A 70 1.23 -5.33 -6.12
CA PHE A 70 0.59 -5.25 -4.80
C PHE A 70 -0.75 -4.49 -4.87
N LEU A 71 -0.76 -3.30 -5.50
CA LEU A 71 -1.99 -2.52 -5.66
C LEU A 71 -3.08 -3.29 -6.42
N LEU A 72 -2.75 -3.95 -7.53
CA LEU A 72 -3.70 -4.75 -8.31
C LEU A 72 -4.30 -5.90 -7.50
N ILE A 73 -3.47 -6.60 -6.72
CA ILE A 73 -3.93 -7.72 -5.88
C ILE A 73 -4.93 -7.21 -4.84
N HIS A 74 -4.67 -6.05 -4.23
CA HIS A 74 -5.49 -5.50 -3.14
C HIS A 74 -6.65 -4.61 -3.57
N ASP A 75 -6.70 -4.20 -4.84
CA ASP A 75 -7.91 -3.70 -5.49
C ASP A 75 -8.86 -4.86 -5.83
N THR A 76 -8.32 -5.96 -6.37
CA THR A 76 -9.11 -7.17 -6.70
C THR A 76 -9.60 -7.89 -5.44
N ASN A 77 -8.76 -7.93 -4.40
CA ASN A 77 -9.05 -8.57 -3.12
C ASN A 77 -9.00 -7.52 -2.01
N PRO A 78 -10.10 -6.78 -1.79
CA PRO A 78 -10.17 -5.78 -0.74
C PRO A 78 -9.96 -6.41 0.63
N ILE A 79 -9.43 -5.64 1.58
CA ILE A 79 -9.12 -6.12 2.93
C ILE A 79 -10.40 -6.60 3.62
N GLU A 80 -10.62 -7.91 3.70
CA GLU A 80 -11.77 -8.49 4.38
C GLU A 80 -11.60 -8.46 5.90
N GLU A 81 -12.68 -8.08 6.60
CA GLU A 81 -12.75 -8.19 8.05
C GLU A 81 -13.08 -9.64 8.41
N LEU A 82 -12.04 -10.41 8.73
CA LEU A 82 -12.17 -11.74 9.33
C LEU A 82 -12.38 -11.57 10.85
N THR A 83 -11.60 -12.29 11.66
CA THR A 83 -11.50 -12.04 13.09
C THR A 83 -10.39 -11.01 13.36
N ILE A 84 -10.53 -10.19 14.42
CA ILE A 84 -9.58 -9.13 14.80
C ILE A 84 -8.12 -9.61 14.72
N GLY A 85 -7.81 -10.78 15.27
CA GLY A 85 -6.45 -11.34 15.24
C GLY A 85 -5.97 -11.73 13.84
N ASN A 86 -6.84 -12.26 12.97
CA ASN A 86 -6.47 -12.62 11.60
C ASN A 86 -6.34 -11.38 10.72
N THR A 87 -7.19 -10.37 10.89
CA THR A 87 -7.05 -9.10 10.17
C THR A 87 -5.77 -8.38 10.57
N ILE A 88 -5.40 -8.33 11.86
CA ILE A 88 -4.12 -7.74 12.29
C ILE A 88 -2.93 -8.47 11.66
N LYS A 89 -2.93 -9.82 11.67
CA LYS A 89 -1.88 -10.61 11.01
C LYS A 89 -1.81 -10.32 9.51
N TYR A 90 -2.95 -10.24 8.85
CA TYR A 90 -3.02 -9.91 7.43
C TYR A 90 -2.43 -8.51 7.16
N LEU A 91 -2.83 -7.49 7.91
CA LEU A 91 -2.27 -6.14 7.80
C LEU A 91 -0.77 -6.09 8.10
N ASP A 92 -0.28 -6.96 8.98
CA ASP A 92 1.15 -7.11 9.26
C ASP A 92 1.89 -7.69 8.05
N THR A 93 1.33 -8.72 7.41
CA THR A 93 1.86 -9.25 6.14
C THR A 93 1.90 -8.17 5.06
N LEU A 94 0.83 -7.37 4.91
CA LEU A 94 0.80 -6.27 3.94
C LEU A 94 1.89 -5.22 4.22
N GLN A 95 2.07 -4.84 5.47
CA GLN A 95 3.13 -3.92 5.87
C GLN A 95 4.51 -4.49 5.55
N ASN A 96 4.77 -5.77 5.85
CA ASN A 96 6.04 -6.39 5.54
C ASN A 96 6.31 -6.41 4.03
N GLN A 97 5.33 -6.75 3.19
CA GLN A 97 5.48 -6.72 1.73
C GLN A 97 5.81 -5.32 1.19
N LEU A 98 5.16 -4.28 1.75
CA LEU A 98 5.44 -2.89 1.40
C LEU A 98 6.83 -2.44 1.88
N LEU A 99 7.23 -2.83 3.09
CA LEU A 99 8.57 -2.54 3.63
C LEU A 99 9.67 -3.23 2.83
N GLU A 100 9.46 -4.47 2.37
CA GLU A 100 10.38 -5.16 1.47
C GLU A 100 10.51 -4.41 0.13
N THR A 101 9.39 -3.94 -0.42
CA THR A 101 9.39 -3.13 -1.64
C THR A 101 10.11 -1.79 -1.45
N GLN A 102 9.92 -1.14 -0.30
CA GLN A 102 10.63 0.08 0.08
C GLN A 102 12.13 -0.15 0.29
N ARG A 103 12.52 -1.28 0.90
CA ARG A 103 13.92 -1.66 1.10
C ARG A 103 14.62 -1.96 -0.22
N LEU A 104 13.94 -2.63 -1.15
CA LEU A 104 14.42 -2.82 -2.51
C LEU A 104 14.61 -1.47 -3.20
N LEU A 105 13.64 -0.57 -3.05
CA LEU A 105 13.71 0.78 -3.61
C LEU A 105 14.87 1.62 -3.03
N GLN A 106 15.20 1.47 -1.75
CA GLN A 106 16.39 2.10 -1.16
C GLN A 106 17.71 1.68 -1.80
N ALA A 107 17.79 0.51 -2.42
CA ALA A 107 18.99 0.11 -3.17
C ALA A 107 19.15 0.89 -4.50
N PHE A 108 18.11 1.61 -4.94
CA PHE A 108 18.10 2.42 -6.17
C PHE A 108 18.03 3.93 -5.90
N LEU A 109 17.86 4.35 -4.63
CA LEU A 109 17.84 5.75 -4.18
C LEU A 109 19.26 6.28 -3.91
#